data_AF-A0A8W8NXP8-F1
#
_entry.id   AF-A0A8W8NXP8-F1
#
_cell.length_a   1.000
_cell.length_b   1.000
_cell.length_c   1.000
_cell.angle_alpha   90.00
_cell.angle_beta   90.00
_cell.angle_gamma   90.00
#
_symmetry.space_group_name_H-M   'P 1'
#
loop_
_entity.id
_entity.type
_entity.pdbx_description
1 polymer ?
#
loop_
_entity_poly.entity_id
_entity_poly.type
_entity_poly.pdbx_seq_one_letter_code
_entity_poly.pdbx_strand_id
1 'polypeptide(L)'
;MIYSWELKYLNGYLSFKIGATYHKSQILDDDGQWSEGLISAAKMVAAATHSLCESANAMVQGHATEERLIASAKEVAGSTAHLLVACRVKADPDSVAMKRLQAAGNAVKRATEVLVKAAQQAKQRDEDEDINVAVDSRKVGGIKQELQIQEEMLRKEREWIEAREKLAKFRKQRYKDTGHDSDSSSAF
;
A
#
# COMPACT_ATOMS: atom_id res chain seq x y z
N MET A 1 29.26 -57.91 -26.41
CA MET A 1 29.66 -56.49 -26.27
C MET A 1 28.57 -55.49 -26.70
N ILE A 2 27.51 -55.90 -27.41
CA ILE A 2 26.47 -54.98 -27.94
C ILE A 2 25.58 -54.40 -26.83
N TYR A 3 25.18 -55.21 -25.83
CA TYR A 3 24.28 -54.77 -24.74
C TYR A 3 24.83 -53.65 -23.84
N SER A 4 26.15 -53.51 -23.71
CA SER A 4 26.74 -52.46 -22.87
C SER A 4 26.62 -51.08 -23.49
N TRP A 5 26.58 -51.00 -24.82
CA TRP A 5 26.47 -49.75 -25.56
C TRP A 5 25.04 -49.20 -25.53
N GLU A 6 24.06 -50.09 -25.68
CA GLU A 6 22.63 -49.78 -25.66
C GLU A 6 22.16 -49.30 -24.27
N LEU A 7 22.64 -49.94 -23.20
CA LEU A 7 22.37 -49.53 -21.80
C LEU A 7 22.93 -48.15 -21.46
N LYS A 8 24.10 -47.77 -22.00
CA LYS A 8 24.66 -46.42 -21.82
C LYS A 8 23.87 -45.37 -22.61
N TYR A 9 23.43 -45.71 -23.82
CA TYR A 9 22.59 -44.83 -24.64
C TYR A 9 21.22 -44.58 -24.01
N LEU A 10 20.56 -45.62 -23.51
CA LEU A 10 19.27 -45.50 -22.80
C LEU A 10 19.40 -44.72 -21.48
N ASN A 11 20.46 -44.94 -20.69
CA ASN A 11 20.68 -44.16 -19.47
C ASN A 11 20.95 -42.68 -19.76
N GLY A 12 21.73 -42.37 -20.80
CA GLY A 12 21.96 -40.99 -21.25
C GLY A 12 20.66 -40.32 -21.72
N TYR A 13 19.84 -41.05 -22.49
CA TYR A 13 18.55 -40.53 -22.98
C TYR A 13 17.53 -40.32 -21.85
N LEU A 14 17.46 -41.25 -20.89
CA LEU A 14 16.57 -41.15 -19.74
C LEU A 14 17.00 -40.00 -18.81
N SER A 15 18.31 -39.86 -18.54
CA SER A 15 18.86 -38.75 -17.75
C SER A 15 18.62 -37.40 -18.44
N PHE A 16 18.76 -37.31 -19.76
CA PHE A 16 18.44 -36.10 -20.52
C PHE A 16 16.94 -35.76 -20.49
N LYS A 17 16.06 -36.75 -20.65
CA LYS A 17 14.59 -36.54 -20.57
C LYS A 17 14.16 -36.10 -19.17
N ILE A 18 14.69 -36.75 -18.14
CA ILE A 18 14.44 -36.42 -16.74
C ILE A 18 14.93 -35.00 -16.45
N GLY A 19 16.17 -34.67 -16.85
CA GLY A 19 16.73 -33.32 -16.73
C GLY A 19 15.88 -32.25 -17.43
N ALA A 20 15.44 -32.51 -18.67
CA ALA A 20 14.57 -31.60 -19.42
C ALA A 20 13.19 -31.41 -18.76
N THR A 21 12.61 -32.47 -18.17
CA THR A 21 11.33 -32.36 -17.44
C THR A 21 11.46 -31.57 -16.14
N TYR A 22 12.52 -31.78 -15.35
CA TYR A 22 12.75 -31.02 -14.12
C TYR A 22 13.03 -29.54 -14.40
N HIS A 23 13.82 -29.24 -15.44
CA HIS A 23 14.07 -27.85 -15.85
C HIS A 23 12.80 -27.14 -16.30
N LYS A 24 11.93 -27.84 -17.04
CA LYS A 24 10.65 -27.27 -17.50
C LYS A 24 9.71 -26.97 -16.33
N SER A 25 9.62 -27.84 -15.33
CA SER A 25 8.80 -27.59 -14.13
C SER A 25 9.33 -26.40 -13.31
N GLN A 26 10.65 -26.32 -13.08
CA GLN A 26 11.22 -25.19 -12.32
C GLN A 26 11.03 -23.83 -13.00
N ILE A 27 11.13 -23.76 -14.33
CA ILE A 27 10.90 -22.51 -15.07
C ILE A 27 9.43 -22.06 -14.95
N LEU A 28 8.48 -23.01 -15.02
CA LEU A 28 7.06 -22.72 -14.84
C LEU A 28 6.74 -22.22 -13.42
N ASP A 29 7.40 -22.80 -12.41
CA ASP A 29 7.23 -22.38 -11.01
C ASP A 29 7.83 -20.98 -10.75
N ASP A 30 8.98 -20.65 -11.33
CA ASP A 30 9.63 -19.34 -11.20
C ASP A 30 8.89 -18.22 -11.97
N ASP A 31 8.36 -18.51 -13.15
CA ASP A 31 7.46 -17.60 -13.89
C ASP A 31 6.14 -17.39 -13.13
N GLY A 32 5.58 -18.46 -12.56
CA GLY A 32 4.38 -18.41 -11.73
C GLY A 32 4.55 -17.50 -10.51
N GLN A 33 5.60 -17.70 -9.72
CA GLN A 33 5.85 -16.92 -8.50
C GLN A 33 6.13 -15.43 -8.80
N TRP A 34 6.86 -15.13 -9.88
CA TRP A 34 7.05 -13.74 -10.32
C TRP A 34 5.73 -13.09 -10.75
N SER A 35 4.91 -13.81 -11.52
CA SER A 35 3.63 -13.31 -12.01
C SER A 35 2.64 -13.00 -10.88
N GLU A 36 2.55 -13.87 -9.87
CA GLU A 36 1.74 -13.64 -8.66
C GLU A 36 2.23 -12.43 -7.87
N GLY A 37 3.55 -12.28 -7.72
CA GLY A 37 4.15 -11.09 -7.09
C GLY A 37 3.78 -9.79 -7.82
N LEU A 38 3.78 -9.83 -9.15
CA LEU A 38 3.40 -8.69 -9.98
C LEU A 38 1.90 -8.35 -9.86
N ILE A 39 1.03 -9.37 -9.91
CA ILE A 39 -0.43 -9.21 -9.77
C ILE A 39 -0.77 -8.65 -8.39
N SER A 40 -0.13 -9.17 -7.33
CA SER A 40 -0.31 -8.69 -5.96
C SER A 40 0.12 -7.22 -5.83
N ALA A 41 1.28 -6.85 -6.37
CA ALA A 41 1.73 -5.46 -6.39
C ALA A 41 0.75 -4.53 -7.12
N ALA A 42 0.21 -4.95 -8.26
CA ALA A 42 -0.80 -4.19 -8.99
C ALA A 42 -2.09 -4.02 -8.20
N LYS A 43 -2.57 -5.07 -7.51
CA LYS A 43 -3.74 -5.00 -6.62
C LYS A 43 -3.52 -4.02 -5.46
N MET A 44 -2.32 -4.01 -4.87
CA MET A 44 -1.96 -3.04 -3.83
C MET A 44 -2.03 -1.59 -4.34
N VAL A 45 -1.52 -1.31 -5.55
CA VAL A 45 -1.62 0.03 -6.17
C VAL A 45 -3.07 0.43 -6.40
N ALA A 46 -3.90 -0.48 -6.89
CA ALA A 46 -5.33 -0.23 -7.09
C ALA A 46 -6.05 0.09 -5.77
N ALA A 47 -5.79 -0.67 -4.71
CA ALA A 47 -6.37 -0.42 -3.39
C ALA A 47 -5.92 0.93 -2.80
N ALA A 48 -4.61 1.23 -2.88
CA ALA A 48 -4.06 2.49 -2.37
C ALA A 48 -4.63 3.71 -3.11
N THR A 49 -4.74 3.64 -4.44
CA THR A 49 -5.31 4.73 -5.24
C THR A 49 -6.80 4.91 -4.98
N HIS A 50 -7.54 3.82 -4.74
CA HIS A 50 -8.93 3.90 -4.33
C HIS A 50 -9.08 4.58 -2.96
N SER A 51 -8.27 4.19 -1.96
CA SER A 51 -8.25 4.82 -0.64
C SER A 51 -7.87 6.30 -0.69
N LEU A 52 -6.95 6.69 -1.59
CA LEU A 52 -6.61 8.09 -1.83
C LEU A 52 -7.81 8.87 -2.38
N CYS A 53 -8.55 8.31 -3.33
CA CYS A 53 -9.74 8.95 -3.90
C CYS A 53 -10.83 9.13 -2.84
N GLU A 54 -11.09 8.11 -2.03
CA GLU A 54 -12.05 8.18 -0.93
C GLU A 54 -11.64 9.26 0.10
N SER A 55 -10.36 9.29 0.47
CA SER A 55 -9.83 10.28 1.42
C SER A 55 -9.88 11.70 0.86
N ALA A 56 -9.60 11.88 -0.43
CA ALA A 56 -9.70 13.17 -1.10
C ALA A 56 -11.16 13.67 -1.16
N ASN A 57 -12.09 12.79 -1.54
CA ASN A 57 -13.51 13.14 -1.58
C ASN A 57 -14.05 13.48 -0.17
N ALA A 58 -13.68 12.70 0.84
CA ALA A 58 -14.06 12.97 2.21
C ALA A 58 -13.46 14.29 2.74
N MET A 59 -12.23 14.65 2.36
CA MET A 59 -11.61 15.91 2.75
C MET A 59 -12.31 17.13 2.12
N VAL A 60 -12.71 17.05 0.84
CA VAL A 60 -13.48 18.12 0.18
C VAL A 60 -14.85 18.32 0.84
N GLN A 61 -15.42 17.26 1.43
CA GLN A 61 -16.68 17.31 2.17
C GLN A 61 -16.50 17.70 3.65
N GLY A 62 -15.27 17.88 4.15
CA GLY A 62 -14.99 18.16 5.56
C GLY A 62 -15.14 16.95 6.50
N HIS A 63 -15.11 15.73 5.97
CA HIS A 63 -15.32 14.47 6.71
C HIS A 63 -14.04 13.64 6.91
N ALA A 64 -12.90 14.06 6.38
CA ALA A 64 -11.62 13.40 6.59
C ALA A 64 -10.53 14.41 6.99
N THR A 65 -9.57 13.94 7.78
CA THR A 65 -8.43 14.74 8.23
C THR A 65 -7.31 14.75 7.19
N GLU A 66 -6.48 15.79 7.22
CA GLU A 66 -5.32 15.91 6.34
C GLU A 66 -4.36 14.72 6.53
N GLU A 67 -4.25 14.17 7.74
CA GLU A 67 -3.40 13.01 8.01
C GLU A 67 -3.86 11.77 7.25
N ARG A 68 -5.18 11.56 7.09
CA ARG A 68 -5.70 10.43 6.29
C ARG A 68 -5.36 10.61 4.81
N LEU A 69 -5.46 11.83 4.29
CA LEU A 69 -5.03 12.13 2.92
C LEU A 69 -3.53 11.92 2.74
N ILE A 70 -2.72 12.41 3.67
CA ILE A 70 -1.25 12.28 3.63
C ILE A 70 -0.84 10.81 3.71
N ALA A 71 -1.49 10.01 4.57
CA ALA A 71 -1.21 8.59 4.71
C ALA A 71 -1.53 7.82 3.41
N SER A 72 -2.72 8.03 2.85
CA SER A 72 -3.12 7.37 1.59
C SER A 72 -2.25 7.80 0.40
N ALA A 73 -1.83 9.07 0.34
CA ALA A 73 -0.90 9.54 -0.70
C ALA A 73 0.48 8.86 -0.62
N LYS A 74 1.01 8.70 0.60
CA LYS A 74 2.28 7.98 0.83
C LYS A 74 2.16 6.50 0.49
N GLU A 75 1.02 5.88 0.77
CA GLU A 75 0.74 4.49 0.43
C GLU A 75 0.69 4.27 -1.10
N VAL A 76 0.12 5.21 -1.86
CA VAL A 76 0.17 5.20 -3.34
C VAL A 76 1.61 5.25 -3.84
N ALA A 77 2.45 6.12 -3.28
CA ALA A 77 3.86 6.20 -3.66
C ALA A 77 4.61 4.89 -3.34
N GLY A 78 4.38 4.33 -2.14
CA GLY A 78 5.02 3.09 -1.69
C GLY A 78 4.61 1.87 -2.51
N SER A 79 3.31 1.69 -2.76
CA SER A 79 2.79 0.60 -3.60
C SER A 79 3.26 0.71 -5.05
N THR A 80 3.34 1.93 -5.61
CA THR A 80 3.87 2.16 -6.97
C THR A 80 5.36 1.83 -7.05
N ALA A 81 6.14 2.20 -6.03
CA ALA A 81 7.55 1.85 -5.94
C ALA A 81 7.74 0.31 -5.85
N HIS A 82 6.89 -0.36 -5.08
CA HIS A 82 6.90 -1.82 -4.99
C HIS A 82 6.59 -2.46 -6.35
N LEU A 83 5.58 -1.97 -7.06
CA LEU A 83 5.24 -2.44 -8.40
C LEU A 83 6.40 -2.27 -9.39
N LEU A 84 7.10 -1.12 -9.37
CA LEU A 84 8.28 -0.89 -10.21
C LEU A 84 9.41 -1.89 -9.92
N VAL A 85 9.63 -2.19 -8.65
CA VAL A 85 10.62 -3.20 -8.23
C VAL A 85 10.20 -4.59 -8.69
N ALA A 86 8.91 -4.94 -8.63
CA ALA A 86 8.41 -6.22 -9.15
C ALA A 86 8.55 -6.32 -10.68
N CYS A 87 8.27 -5.24 -11.41
CA CYS A 87 8.40 -5.19 -12.86
C CYS A 87 9.85 -5.38 -13.33
N ARG A 88 10.84 -4.83 -12.62
CA ARG A 88 12.25 -4.86 -13.06
C ARG A 88 12.91 -6.24 -13.00
N VAL A 89 12.32 -7.21 -12.30
CA VAL A 89 12.96 -8.53 -12.06
C VAL A 89 13.16 -9.31 -13.36
N LYS A 90 12.14 -9.30 -14.24
CA LYS A 90 12.18 -9.98 -15.55
C LYS A 90 12.11 -9.02 -16.75
N ALA A 91 11.96 -7.72 -16.53
CA ALA A 91 11.96 -6.73 -17.60
C ALA A 91 13.38 -6.26 -17.95
N ASP A 92 13.65 -6.04 -19.24
CA ASP A 92 14.86 -5.36 -19.69
C ASP A 92 14.85 -3.88 -19.22
N PRO A 93 15.82 -3.46 -18.39
CA PRO A 93 15.89 -2.09 -17.87
C PRO A 93 16.08 -1.04 -18.95
N ASP A 94 16.65 -1.40 -20.11
CA ASP A 94 16.87 -0.49 -21.22
C ASP A 94 15.69 -0.39 -22.18
N SER A 95 14.68 -1.23 -22.00
CA SER A 95 13.47 -1.22 -22.83
C SER A 95 12.71 0.10 -22.73
N VAL A 96 12.11 0.51 -23.85
CA VAL A 96 11.26 1.70 -23.93
C VAL A 96 10.08 1.61 -22.94
N ALA A 97 9.54 0.40 -22.76
CA ALA A 97 8.46 0.14 -21.80
C ALA A 97 8.90 0.41 -20.35
N MET A 98 10.08 -0.10 -19.94
CA MET A 98 10.58 0.12 -18.58
C MET A 98 10.94 1.58 -18.33
N LYS A 99 11.55 2.26 -19.30
CA LYS A 99 11.84 3.71 -19.22
C LYS A 99 10.56 4.54 -19.06
N ARG A 100 9.50 4.22 -19.81
CA ARG A 100 8.17 4.85 -19.65
C ARG A 100 7.56 4.57 -18.29
N LEU A 101 7.64 3.33 -17.81
CA LEU A 101 7.11 2.93 -16.51
C LEU A 101 7.82 3.67 -15.37
N GLN A 102 9.14 3.79 -15.42
CA GLN A 102 9.93 4.54 -14.43
C GLN A 102 9.60 6.03 -14.45
N ALA A 103 9.43 6.62 -15.64
CA ALA A 103 8.99 8.01 -15.78
C ALA A 103 7.60 8.23 -15.15
N ALA A 104 6.65 7.31 -15.38
CA ALA A 104 5.33 7.34 -14.77
C ALA A 104 5.41 7.20 -13.24
N GLY A 105 6.21 6.25 -12.74
CA GLY A 105 6.47 6.08 -11.30
C GLY A 105 7.02 7.33 -10.61
N ASN A 106 7.99 7.98 -11.26
CA ASN A 106 8.54 9.25 -10.78
C ASN A 106 7.51 10.39 -10.82
N ALA A 107 6.60 10.39 -11.80
CA ALA A 107 5.49 11.34 -11.84
C ALA A 107 4.53 11.11 -10.66
N VAL A 108 4.16 9.86 -10.37
CA VAL A 108 3.32 9.50 -9.20
C VAL A 108 3.99 9.95 -7.91
N LYS A 109 5.27 9.63 -7.71
CA LYS A 109 6.02 10.07 -6.52
C LYS A 109 5.95 11.59 -6.34
N ARG A 110 6.29 12.36 -7.39
CA ARG A 110 6.24 13.82 -7.33
C ARG A 110 4.83 14.35 -7.05
N ALA A 111 3.80 13.79 -7.70
CA ALA A 111 2.42 14.19 -7.47
C ALA A 111 2.01 13.96 -6.00
N THR A 112 2.34 12.81 -5.43
CA THR A 112 2.04 12.52 -4.01
C THR A 112 2.82 13.41 -3.05
N GLU A 113 4.08 13.76 -3.34
CA GLU A 113 4.86 14.71 -2.52
C GLU A 113 4.27 16.12 -2.55
N VAL A 114 3.83 16.59 -3.73
CA VAL A 114 3.16 17.88 -3.87
C VAL A 114 1.85 17.89 -3.11
N LEU A 115 1.06 16.81 -3.20
CA LEU A 115 -0.19 16.68 -2.46
C LEU A 115 0.04 16.72 -0.93
N VAL A 116 1.04 16.01 -0.42
CA VAL A 116 1.38 16.02 1.01
C VAL A 116 1.78 17.42 1.47
N LYS A 117 2.60 18.12 0.69
CA LYS A 117 2.97 19.51 1.01
C LYS A 117 1.76 20.43 1.03
N ALA A 118 0.86 20.30 0.05
CA ALA A 118 -0.36 21.10 -0.01
C ALA A 118 -1.28 20.84 1.20
N ALA A 119 -1.47 19.57 1.58
CA ALA A 119 -2.27 19.22 2.76
C ALA A 119 -1.65 19.76 4.06
N GLN A 120 -0.32 19.70 4.20
CA GLN A 120 0.38 20.27 5.37
C GLN A 120 0.28 21.80 5.43
N GLN A 121 0.35 22.47 4.28
CA GLN A 121 0.21 23.93 4.21
C GLN A 121 -1.21 24.39 4.49
N ALA A 122 -2.23 23.63 4.07
CA ALA A 122 -3.63 23.91 4.41
C ALA A 122 -3.82 23.90 5.92
N LYS A 123 -3.32 22.86 6.60
CA LYS A 123 -3.38 22.74 8.06
C LYS A 123 -2.73 23.93 8.79
N GLN A 124 -1.55 24.35 8.36
CA GLN A 124 -0.85 25.49 8.98
C GLN A 124 -1.61 26.81 8.81
N ARG A 125 -2.30 27.01 7.68
CA ARG A 125 -3.11 28.22 7.46
C ARG A 125 -4.30 28.27 8.41
N ASP A 126 -4.98 27.16 8.61
CA ASP A 126 -6.10 27.07 9.55
C ASP A 126 -5.64 27.35 10.99
N GLU A 127 -4.49 26.80 11.39
CA GLU A 127 -3.89 27.06 12.71
C GLU A 127 -3.51 28.55 12.89
N ASP A 128 -2.93 29.19 11.87
CA ASP A 128 -2.54 30.60 11.92
C ASP A 128 -3.77 31.55 11.94
N GLU A 129 -4.86 31.19 11.25
CA GLU A 129 -6.12 31.94 11.29
C GLU A 129 -6.80 31.85 12.68
N ASP A 130 -6.83 30.67 13.28
CA ASP A 130 -7.35 30.46 14.64
C ASP A 130 -6.57 31.28 15.69
N ILE A 131 -5.24 31.33 15.56
CA ILE A 131 -4.38 32.12 16.46
C ILE A 131 -4.67 33.62 16.31
N ASN A 132 -4.86 34.13 15.09
CA ASN A 132 -5.14 35.55 14.86
C ASN A 132 -6.51 35.97 15.44
N VAL A 133 -7.55 35.14 15.29
CA VAL A 133 -8.87 35.37 15.90
C VAL A 133 -8.79 35.30 17.44
N ALA A 134 -7.93 34.44 17.99
CA ALA A 134 -7.68 34.37 19.43
C ALA A 134 -6.94 35.60 19.99
N VAL A 135 -6.21 36.38 19.18
CA VAL A 135 -5.53 37.61 19.61
C VAL A 135 -6.53 38.76 19.78
N ASP A 136 -7.47 38.91 18.86
CA ASP A 136 -8.47 40.00 18.89
C ASP A 136 -9.46 39.88 20.06
N SER A 137 -9.70 38.64 20.52
CA SER A 137 -10.60 38.34 21.65
C SER A 137 -9.98 38.54 23.05
N ARG A 138 -8.66 38.76 23.16
CA ARG A 138 -7.94 38.89 24.46
C ARG A 138 -8.38 40.07 25.33
N LYS A 139 -9.10 41.07 24.79
CA LYS A 139 -9.59 42.19 25.61
C LYS A 139 -10.80 41.82 26.51
N VAL A 140 -11.46 40.68 26.30
CA VAL A 140 -12.64 40.23 27.11
C VAL A 140 -12.62 38.70 27.45
N GLY A 141 -11.55 37.97 27.09
CA GLY A 141 -11.61 36.51 26.86
C GLY A 141 -11.14 35.52 27.94
N GLY A 142 -10.64 35.93 29.10
CA GLY A 142 -9.92 35.00 30.02
C GLY A 142 -10.72 33.77 30.48
N ILE A 143 -11.96 33.96 30.94
CA ILE A 143 -12.81 32.84 31.44
C ILE A 143 -13.41 32.02 30.29
N LYS A 144 -13.71 32.67 29.14
CA LYS A 144 -14.26 31.99 27.97
C LYS A 144 -13.19 31.12 27.28
N GLN A 145 -11.94 31.58 27.26
CA GLN A 145 -10.80 30.84 26.69
C GLN A 145 -10.51 29.57 27.49
N GLU A 146 -10.52 29.64 28.82
CA GLU A 146 -10.28 28.45 29.65
C GLU A 146 -11.36 27.39 29.47
N LEU A 147 -12.64 27.80 29.40
CA LEU A 147 -13.74 26.88 29.12
C LEU A 147 -13.67 26.28 27.71
N GLN A 148 -13.33 27.09 26.70
CA GLN A 148 -13.17 26.61 25.32
C GLN A 148 -12.01 25.61 25.19
N ILE A 149 -10.88 25.86 25.85
CA ILE A 149 -9.73 24.94 25.83
C ILE A 149 -10.11 23.60 26.48
N GLN A 150 -10.83 23.63 27.61
CA GLN A 150 -11.31 22.42 28.26
C GLN A 150 -12.32 21.65 27.40
N GLU A 151 -13.24 22.35 26.74
CA GLU A 151 -14.19 21.73 25.81
C GLU A 151 -13.47 21.09 24.62
N GLU A 152 -12.48 21.78 24.05
CA GLU A 152 -11.71 21.28 22.92
C GLU A 152 -10.86 20.06 23.29
N MET A 153 -10.27 20.05 24.49
CA MET A 153 -9.55 18.91 25.05
C MET A 153 -10.47 17.68 25.16
N LEU A 154 -11.65 17.85 25.76
CA LEU A 154 -12.64 16.77 25.93
C LEU A 154 -13.15 16.24 24.59
N ARG A 155 -13.32 17.11 23.59
CA ARG A 155 -13.68 16.72 22.23
C ARG A 155 -12.60 15.85 21.60
N LYS A 156 -11.34 16.33 21.61
CA LYS A 156 -10.20 15.61 21.02
C LYS A 156 -9.98 14.25 21.71
N GLU A 157 -10.20 14.16 23.02
CA GLU A 157 -10.07 12.89 23.74
C GLU A 157 -11.15 11.88 23.34
N ARG A 158 -12.40 12.32 23.15
CA ARG A 158 -13.46 11.45 22.61
C ARG A 158 -13.16 10.97 21.19
N GLU A 159 -12.76 11.88 20.31
CA GLU A 159 -12.39 11.55 18.92
C GLU A 159 -11.22 10.55 18.88
N TRP A 160 -10.23 10.70 19.77
CA TRP A 160 -9.11 9.78 19.89
C TRP A 160 -9.53 8.37 20.33
N ILE A 161 -10.40 8.27 21.34
CA ILE A 161 -10.94 6.98 21.82
C ILE A 161 -11.70 6.30 20.69
N GLU A 162 -12.55 7.03 19.96
CA GLU A 162 -13.36 6.48 18.87
C GLU A 162 -12.49 5.99 17.70
N ALA A 163 -11.47 6.77 17.31
CA ALA A 163 -10.51 6.36 16.28
C ALA A 163 -9.75 5.08 16.68
N ARG A 164 -9.37 4.96 17.96
CA ARG A 164 -8.70 3.78 18.50
C ARG A 164 -9.61 2.55 18.47
N GLU A 165 -10.89 2.69 18.82
CA GLU A 165 -11.86 1.60 18.69
C GLU A 165 -12.08 1.17 17.24
N LYS A 166 -12.21 2.12 16.31
CA LYS A 166 -12.34 1.82 14.88
C LYS A 166 -11.13 1.05 14.36
N LEU A 167 -9.91 1.46 14.73
CA LEU A 167 -8.68 0.76 14.35
C LEU A 167 -8.63 -0.67 14.93
N ALA A 168 -9.06 -0.86 16.18
CA ALA A 168 -9.13 -2.18 16.81
C ALA A 168 -10.12 -3.11 16.08
N LYS A 169 -11.29 -2.60 15.69
CA LYS A 169 -12.30 -3.33 14.90
C LYS A 169 -11.76 -3.72 13.52
N PHE A 170 -11.14 -2.78 12.81
CA PHE A 170 -10.52 -3.03 11.51
C PHE A 170 -9.44 -4.11 11.56
N ARG A 171 -8.55 -4.07 12.56
CA ARG A 171 -7.54 -5.11 12.79
C ARG A 171 -8.20 -6.47 13.05
N LYS A 172 -9.23 -6.53 13.89
CA LYS A 172 -9.96 -7.76 14.21
C LYS A 172 -10.64 -8.38 12.98
N GLN A 173 -11.20 -7.56 12.09
CA GLN A 173 -11.78 -8.02 10.83
C GLN A 173 -10.73 -8.60 9.89
N ARG A 174 -9.57 -7.94 9.72
CA ARG A 174 -8.45 -8.46 8.91
C ARG A 174 -7.95 -9.84 9.39
N TYR A 175 -7.87 -10.06 10.70
CA TYR A 175 -7.47 -11.37 11.25
C TYR A 175 -8.53 -12.47 11.06
N LYS A 176 -9.82 -12.11 11.08
CA LYS A 176 -10.90 -13.07 10.79
C LYS A 176 -10.92 -13.50 9.32
N ASP A 177 -10.66 -12.57 8.39
CA ASP A 177 -10.65 -12.85 6.96
C ASP A 177 -9.44 -13.69 6.53
N THR A 178 -8.29 -13.54 7.22
CA THR A 178 -7.08 -14.32 6.95
C THR A 178 -7.11 -15.72 7.61
N GLY A 179 -8.11 -15.99 8.46
CA GLY A 179 -8.23 -17.25 9.23
C GLY A 179 -9.29 -18.23 8.71
N HIS A 180 -9.94 -17.96 7.57
CA HIS A 180 -11.03 -18.81 7.04
C HIS A 180 -10.61 -19.78 5.92
N ASP A 181 -9.32 -19.91 5.62
CA ASP A 181 -8.81 -20.91 4.65
C ASP A 181 -8.18 -22.15 5.31
N SER A 182 -8.32 -22.32 6.64
CA SER A 182 -7.74 -23.46 7.36
C SER A 182 -8.74 -24.10 8.34
N ASP A 183 -9.91 -24.54 7.85
CA ASP A 183 -10.65 -25.64 8.50
C ASP A 183 -11.72 -26.24 7.57
N SER A 184 -11.26 -27.04 6.61
CA SER A 184 -12.08 -28.09 5.96
C SER A 184 -11.17 -29.16 5.39
N SER A 185 -10.63 -30.02 6.25
CA SER A 185 -10.35 -31.41 5.90
C SER A 185 -10.09 -32.27 7.15
N SER A 186 -11.16 -32.63 7.85
CA SER A 186 -11.18 -33.81 8.72
C SER A 186 -12.41 -34.65 8.38
N ALA A 187 -12.36 -35.38 7.27
CA ALA A 187 -13.25 -36.51 7.02
C ALA A 187 -12.62 -37.46 5.99
N PHE A 188 -12.36 -38.68 6.45
CA PHE A 188 -11.88 -39.88 5.76
C PHE A 188 -10.40 -40.01 5.40
#